data_AF-A0A969JSW1-F1
#
_entry.id   AF-A0A969JSW1-F1
#
_cell.length_a   1.000
_cell.length_b   1.000
_cell.length_c   1.000
_cell.angle_alpha   90.00
_cell.angle_beta   90.00
_cell.angle_gamma   90.00
#
_symmetry.space_group_name_H-M   'P 1'
#
loop_
_entity.id
_entity.type
_entity.pdbx_description
1 polymer ?
#
loop_
_entity_poly.entity_id
_entity_poly.type
_entity_poly.pdbx_seq_one_letter_code
_entity_poly.pdbx_strand_id
1 'polypeptide(L)' 'MKVRVTQSGLLIPKSLLEDCDEVEIRCEERKITIIPLDSDPIRRLGQTPLEVCETDASEYHDDYLYRS' A
#
# COMPACT_ATOMS: atom_id res chain seq x y z
N MET A 1 -8.98 2.61 26.21
CA MET A 1 -7.88 3.44 26.75
C MET A 1 -8.30 4.91 26.78
N LYS A 2 -7.71 5.74 27.65
CA LYS A 2 -7.89 7.20 27.64
C LYS A 2 -6.52 7.83 27.38
N VAL A 3 -6.41 8.66 26.35
CA VAL A 3 -5.16 9.30 25.94
C VAL A 3 -5.37 10.81 25.92
N ARG A 4 -4.36 11.57 26.32
CA ARG A 4 -4.41 13.02 26.27
C ARG A 4 -4.07 13.50 24.87
N VAL A 5 -4.89 14.41 24.35
CA VAL A 5 -4.61 15.13 23.11
C VAL A 5 -3.57 16.22 23.43
N THR A 6 -2.52 16.27 22.63
CA THR A 6 -1.43 17.25 22.74
C THR A 6 -1.57 18.32 21.66
N GLN A 7 -0.68 19.32 21.65
CA GLN A 7 -0.65 20.32 20.58
C GLN A 7 -0.41 19.71 19.19
N SER A 8 0.28 18.56 19.13
CA SER A 8 0.52 17.80 17.91
C SER A 8 -0.62 16.84 17.55
N GLY A 9 -1.70 16.82 18.34
CA GLY A 9 -2.84 15.93 18.17
C GLY A 9 -2.80 14.69 19.08
N LEU A 10 -3.42 13.61 18.61
CA LEU A 10 -3.55 12.33 19.30
C LEU A 10 -2.50 11.35 18.79
N LEU A 11 -1.75 10.72 19.70
CA LEU A 11 -0.80 9.66 19.34
C LEU A 11 -1.48 8.30 19.48
N ILE A 12 -1.44 7.51 18.41
CA ILE A 12 -1.97 6.14 18.35
C ILE A 12 -0.80 5.17 18.24
N PRO A 13 -0.59 4.29 19.22
CA PRO A 13 0.47 3.28 19.16
C PRO A 13 0.34 2.38 17.92
N LYS A 14 1.46 2.13 17.22
CA LYS A 14 1.50 1.27 16.01
C LYS A 14 0.97 -0.15 16.27
N SER A 15 1.16 -0.67 17.48
CA SER A 15 0.64 -1.98 17.89
C SER A 15 -0.90 -2.08 17.87
N LEU A 16 -1.62 -0.94 17.89
CA LEU A 16 -3.09 -0.93 17.73
C LEU A 16 -3.53 -0.95 16.27
N LEU A 17 -2.59 -0.81 15.34
CA LEU A 17 -2.81 -0.82 13.90
C LEU A 17 -2.27 -2.10 13.26
N GLU A 18 -2.02 -3.15 14.05
CA GLU A 18 -1.56 -4.47 13.55
C GLU A 18 -0.30 -4.37 12.67
N ASP A 19 0.57 -3.39 12.95
CA ASP A 19 1.77 -3.09 12.18
C ASP A 19 1.55 -2.78 10.69
N CYS A 20 0.33 -2.42 10.28
CA CYS A 20 0.03 -2.03 8.92
C CYS A 20 0.84 -0.80 8.49
N ASP A 21 1.25 -0.78 7.23
CA ASP A 21 1.99 0.36 6.66
C ASP A 21 1.06 1.51 6.23
N GLU A 22 -0.19 1.18 5.91
CA GLU A 22 -1.18 2.14 5.42
C GLU A 22 -2.52 1.98 6.11
N VAL A 23 -3.20 3.11 6.27
CA VAL A 23 -4.53 3.18 6.88
C VAL A 23 -5.42 4.12 6.08
N GLU A 24 -6.70 3.78 5.99
CA GLU A 24 -7.74 4.70 5.57
C GLU A 24 -8.27 5.45 6.80
N ILE A 25 -8.30 6.78 6.74
CA ILE A 25 -8.89 7.62 7.79
C ILE A 25 -10.19 8.22 7.30
N ARG A 26 -11.30 7.87 7.96
CA ARG A 26 -12.63 8.43 7.69
C ARG A 26 -13.03 9.38 8.81
N CYS A 27 -13.32 10.62 8.45
CA CYS A 27 -13.78 11.65 9.36
C CYS A 27 -15.28 11.88 9.21
N GLU A 28 -16.03 11.53 10.24
CA GLU A 28 -17.46 11.85 10.42
C GLU A 28 -17.58 12.87 11.56
N GLU A 29 -18.74 13.54 11.69
CA GLU A 29 -18.92 14.71 12.57
C GLU A 29 -18.25 14.61 13.97
N ARG A 30 -18.39 13.46 14.64
CA ARG A 30 -17.85 13.22 15.99
C ARG A 30 -17.03 11.94 16.09
N LYS A 31 -16.67 11.35 14.95
CA LYS A 31 -16.05 10.02 14.90
C LYS A 31 -14.96 9.99 13.85
N ILE A 32 -13.79 9.52 14.26
CA ILE A 32 -12.70 9.17 13.35
C ILE A 32 -12.62 7.66 13.34
N THR A 33 -12.72 7.07 12.15
CA THR A 33 -12.50 5.64 11.95
C THR A 33 -11.18 5.45 11.22
N ILE A 34 -10.31 4.61 11.76
CA ILE A 34 -9.01 4.26 11.17
C ILE A 34 -9.10 2.79 10.78
N ILE A 35 -8.94 2.50 9.49
CA ILE A 35 -9.09 1.17 8.92
C ILE A 35 -7.72 0.77 8.36
N PRO A 36 -7.08 -0.28 8.89
CA PRO A 36 -5.88 -0.84 8.28
C PRO A 36 -6.16 -1.24 6.84
N LEU A 37 -5.25 -0.87 5.94
CA LEU A 37 -5.29 -1.33 4.56
C LEU A 37 -4.26 -2.43 4.39
N ASP A 38 -4.64 -3.49 3.67
CA ASP A 38 -3.68 -4.47 3.19
C ASP A 38 -2.68 -3.80 2.25
N SER A 39 -1.43 -4.29 2.24
CA SER A 39 -0.43 -3.76 1.32
C SER A 39 -0.89 -3.93 -0.12
N ASP A 40 -0.79 -2.89 -0.94
CA ASP A 40 -1.12 -2.98 -2.36
C ASP A 40 -0.33 -4.12 -3.02
N PRO A 41 -0.99 -5.15 -3.60
CA PRO A 41 -0.32 -6.27 -4.24
C PRO A 41 0.59 -5.81 -5.40
N ILE A 42 0.37 -4.63 -5.99
CA ILE A 42 1.26 -4.07 -7.01
C ILE A 42 2.68 -3.86 -6.49
N ARG A 43 2.86 -3.59 -5.18
CA ARG A 43 4.18 -3.47 -4.56
C ARG A 43 4.97 -4.77 -4.56
N ARG A 44 4.29 -5.90 -4.76
CA ARG A 44 4.88 -7.23 -4.86
C ARG A 44 5.09 -7.67 -6.31
N LEU A 45 4.71 -6.85 -7.29
CA LEU A 45 4.91 -7.15 -8.70
C LEU A 45 6.41 -7.29 -9.01
N GLY A 46 6.80 -8.35 -9.71
CA GLY A 46 8.20 -8.62 -10.07
C GLY A 46 9.09 -9.17 -8.95
N GLN A 47 8.59 -9.28 -7.70
CA GLN A 47 9.37 -9.87 -6.60
C GLN A 47 9.50 -11.40 -6.70
N THR A 48 8.61 -12.05 -7.44
CA THR A 48 8.63 -13.50 -7.65
C THR A 48 8.36 -13.78 -9.14
N PRO A 49 9.36 -13.58 -10.01
CA PRO A 49 9.24 -13.92 -11.41
C PRO A 49 9.07 -15.44 -11.56
N LEU A 50 8.30 -15.87 -12.56
CA LEU A 50 8.22 -17.28 -12.90
C LEU A 50 9.47 -17.66 -13.69
N GLU A 51 10.16 -18.73 -13.28
CA GLU A 51 11.22 -19.33 -14.09
C GLU A 51 10.58 -20.11 -15.24
N VAL A 52 10.50 -19.48 -16.40
CA VAL A 52 9.95 -20.05 -17.62
C VAL A 52 10.96 -19.87 -18.76
N CYS A 53 10.92 -20.72 -19.78
CA CYS A 53 11.90 -20.72 -20.87
C CYS A 53 11.63 -19.64 -21.93
N GLU A 54 10.52 -18.93 -21.78
CA GLU A 54 10.04 -17.88 -22.65
C GLU A 54 10.77 -16.57 -22.35
N THR A 55 11.29 -15.95 -23.41
CA THR A 55 11.90 -14.62 -23.35
C THR A 55 10.88 -13.60 -22.86
N ASP A 56 11.31 -12.67 -22.00
CA ASP A 56 10.43 -11.64 -21.45
C ASP A 56 9.85 -10.80 -22.60
N ALA A 57 8.52 -10.82 -22.73
CA ALA A 57 7.81 -10.11 -23.79
C ALA A 57 7.98 -8.58 -23.70
N SER A 58 8.42 -8.05 -22.55
CA SER A 58 8.78 -6.64 -22.39
C SER A 58 10.11 -6.28 -23.02
N GLU A 59 10.99 -7.24 -23.35
CA GLU A 59 12.27 -6.96 -24.03
C GLU A 59 12.08 -6.30 -25.40
N TYR A 60 10.96 -6.60 -26.07
CA TYR A 60 10.63 -6.05 -27.38
C TYR A 60 9.48 -5.03 -27.30
N HIS A 61 9.16 -4.51 -26.11
CA HIS A 61 7.98 -3.65 -25.95
C HIS A 61 8.01 -2.43 -26.87
N ASP A 62 9.19 -1.85 -27.07
CA ASP A 62 9.42 -0.73 -27.97
C ASP A 62 9.19 -1.11 -29.44
N ASP A 63 9.54 -2.33 -29.85
CA ASP A 63 9.28 -2.81 -31.21
C ASP A 63 7.77 -2.88 -31.50
N TYR A 64 6.92 -3.20 -30.52
CA TYR A 64 5.47 -3.21 -30.72
C TYR A 64 4.85 -1.82 -30.84
N LEU A 65 5.48 -0.79 -30.26
CA LEU A 65 4.99 0.59 -30.31
C LEU A 65 5.49 1.35 -31.54
N TYR A 66 6.69 1.03 -32.02
CA TYR A 66 7.37 1.82 -33.05
C TYR A 66 7.56 1.10 -34.40
N ARG A 67 7.22 -0.18 -34.51
CA ARG A 67 7.30 -0.90 -35.78
C ARG A 67 6.03 -0.65 -36.61
N SER A 68 6.04 0.47 -37.34
CA SER A 68 5.14 0.77 -38.48
C SER A 68 5.73 0.27 -39.79
#